data_AF-A0A4Q5Y4H6-F1
#
_entry.id   AF-A0A4Q5Y4H6-F1
#
_cell.length_a   1.000
_cell.length_b   1.000
_cell.length_c   1.000
_cell.angle_alpha   90.00
_cell.angle_beta   90.00
_cell.angle_gamma   90.00
#
_symmetry.space_group_name_H-M   'P 1'
#
loop_
_entity.id
_entity.type
_entity.pdbx_description
1 polymer ?
#
loop_
_entity_poly.entity_id
_entity_poly.type
_entity_poly.pdbx_seq_one_letter_code
_entity_poly.pdbx_strand_id
1 'polypeptide(L)'
;PLGIKLLDSGKEIAHKCDLIIYSVEADKLAQVVAEYGPITKYGAIVAGQTSVKHPEISTFEKHLPADANIITFHAMHGPGFQPEGQKLILINHRSDKAAYQRMLDLFTAIGSDIVEMKDFHEHDKIVADTQAVTHVGFESMGTAWKAAGFFPWDNGSYVGGIDNVKILTTLRIFSYKAHVYAGLAILNPYARQQVKRYAESESELFKLMIMEEEKQFRDRLYRAREFVFHESRKPIMLNDSVMKEFSLSQKPAEQKPNSHLSILSMVDAWYHLGVNPYDNLIAQTPPFRLRLGIAEYLFKNEDLLEESIETALYDKTIRGDDLEFHSAVREWSSIIGYGDMEGYKTHFNA
;
A
#
# COMPACT_ATOMS: atom_id res chain seq x y z
N PRO A 1 7.21 -36.98 -5.02
CA PRO A 1 5.82 -36.58 -5.37
C PRO A 1 5.74 -35.21 -6.07
N LEU A 2 6.48 -34.19 -5.60
CA LEU A 2 6.44 -32.84 -6.19
C LEU A 2 7.62 -32.52 -7.12
N GLY A 3 8.52 -33.48 -7.38
CA GLY A 3 9.77 -33.21 -8.14
C GLY A 3 10.76 -32.28 -7.44
N ILE A 4 10.50 -31.93 -6.16
CA ILE A 4 11.36 -31.02 -5.38
C ILE A 4 12.63 -31.76 -4.97
N LYS A 5 13.78 -31.19 -5.34
CA LYS A 5 15.10 -31.63 -4.91
C LYS A 5 15.72 -30.58 -4.00
N LEU A 6 16.04 -30.98 -2.77
CA LEU A 6 16.81 -30.15 -1.84
C LEU A 6 18.28 -30.20 -2.22
N LEU A 7 18.95 -29.06 -2.17
CA LEU A 7 20.40 -28.93 -2.35
C LEU A 7 21.02 -28.39 -1.06
N ASP A 8 22.29 -28.69 -0.84
CA ASP A 8 22.97 -28.39 0.42
C ASP A 8 23.35 -26.90 0.56
N SER A 9 23.31 -26.15 -0.54
CA SER A 9 23.64 -24.73 -0.55
C SER A 9 22.89 -23.95 -1.64
N GLY A 10 22.59 -22.68 -1.34
CA GLY A 10 22.14 -21.71 -2.35
C GLY A 10 23.13 -21.54 -3.50
N LYS A 11 24.42 -21.88 -3.27
CA LYS A 11 25.44 -21.89 -4.31
C LYS A 11 25.18 -22.92 -5.40
N GLU A 12 24.70 -24.10 -5.01
CA GLU A 12 24.35 -25.13 -5.99
C GLU A 12 23.10 -24.76 -6.79
N ILE A 13 22.14 -24.10 -6.15
CA ILE A 13 20.93 -23.58 -6.81
C ILE A 13 21.36 -22.56 -7.88
N ALA A 14 22.17 -21.57 -7.50
CA ALA A 14 22.64 -20.53 -8.40
C ALA A 14 23.39 -21.10 -9.62
N HIS A 15 24.22 -22.14 -9.41
CA HIS A 15 25.03 -22.73 -10.48
C HIS A 15 24.25 -23.68 -11.41
N LYS A 16 23.13 -24.26 -10.97
CA LYS A 16 22.42 -25.31 -11.73
C LYS A 16 21.11 -24.85 -12.38
N CYS A 17 20.41 -23.92 -11.74
CA CYS A 17 19.06 -23.52 -12.15
C CYS A 17 19.04 -22.54 -13.32
N ASP A 18 18.06 -22.70 -14.21
CA ASP A 18 17.80 -21.79 -15.34
C ASP A 18 16.98 -20.55 -14.96
N LEU A 19 16.26 -20.64 -13.82
CA LEU A 19 15.49 -19.56 -13.21
C LEU A 19 15.76 -19.55 -11.70
N ILE A 20 16.11 -18.39 -11.17
CA ILE A 20 16.37 -18.15 -9.75
C ILE A 20 15.50 -16.98 -9.29
N ILE A 21 14.66 -17.20 -8.30
CA ILE A 21 13.80 -16.18 -7.71
C ILE A 21 14.22 -15.93 -6.27
N TYR A 22 14.71 -14.73 -5.98
CA TYR A 22 15.03 -14.29 -4.63
C TYR A 22 13.76 -13.80 -3.91
N SER A 23 13.26 -14.61 -2.99
CA SER A 23 12.07 -14.33 -2.16
C SER A 23 12.46 -14.21 -0.69
N VAL A 24 13.32 -13.23 -0.39
CA VAL A 24 13.85 -12.96 0.96
C VAL A 24 13.37 -11.61 1.47
N GLU A 25 13.57 -11.34 2.75
CA GLU A 25 13.31 -10.01 3.32
C GLU A 25 14.12 -8.94 2.57
N ALA A 26 13.50 -7.78 2.33
CA ALA A 26 14.08 -6.74 1.48
C ALA A 26 15.41 -6.20 2.02
N ASP A 27 15.58 -6.17 3.35
CA ASP A 27 16.83 -5.76 4.03
C ASP A 27 17.92 -6.84 3.98
N LYS A 28 17.59 -8.09 3.63
CA LYS A 28 18.54 -9.21 3.46
C LYS A 28 18.93 -9.45 2.01
N LEU A 29 18.19 -8.90 1.05
CA LEU A 29 18.41 -9.16 -0.37
C LEU A 29 19.86 -8.89 -0.80
N ALA A 30 20.41 -7.74 -0.43
CA ALA A 30 21.79 -7.37 -0.78
C ALA A 30 22.82 -8.41 -0.30
N GLN A 31 22.68 -8.86 0.95
CA GLN A 31 23.57 -9.87 1.53
C GLN A 31 23.44 -11.22 0.80
N VAL A 32 22.21 -11.67 0.58
CA VAL A 32 21.93 -12.98 -0.03
C VAL A 32 22.42 -13.02 -1.48
N VAL A 33 22.14 -11.98 -2.27
CA VAL A 33 22.61 -11.91 -3.66
C VAL A 33 24.13 -11.75 -3.72
N ALA A 34 24.75 -11.02 -2.80
CA ALA A 34 26.22 -10.94 -2.76
C ALA A 34 26.87 -12.32 -2.53
N GLU A 35 26.24 -13.19 -1.75
CA GLU A 35 26.75 -14.53 -1.45
C GLU A 35 26.54 -15.53 -2.61
N TYR A 36 25.36 -15.52 -3.22
CA TYR A 36 24.94 -16.55 -4.19
C TYR A 36 24.92 -16.07 -5.65
N GLY A 37 24.71 -14.78 -5.88
CA GLY A 37 24.60 -14.18 -7.21
C GLY A 37 25.81 -14.34 -8.13
N PRO A 38 27.06 -14.19 -7.66
CA PRO A 38 28.25 -14.22 -8.54
C PRO A 38 28.49 -15.55 -9.27
N ILE A 39 27.89 -16.65 -8.81
CA ILE A 39 28.04 -18.00 -9.37
C ILE A 39 26.80 -18.46 -10.15
N THR A 40 25.94 -17.50 -10.49
CA THR A 40 24.75 -17.74 -11.33
C THR A 40 25.15 -18.41 -12.64
N LYS A 41 24.41 -19.45 -13.02
CA LYS A 41 24.59 -20.18 -14.28
C LYS A 41 24.52 -19.23 -15.48
N TYR A 42 25.38 -19.47 -16.46
CA TYR A 42 25.39 -18.74 -17.73
C TYR A 42 24.00 -18.70 -18.37
N GLY A 43 23.52 -17.50 -18.70
CA GLY A 43 22.23 -17.29 -19.36
C GLY A 43 20.99 -17.54 -18.48
N ALA A 44 21.15 -17.85 -17.19
CA ALA A 44 20.01 -18.02 -16.29
C ALA A 44 19.22 -16.72 -16.12
N ILE A 45 17.92 -16.86 -15.85
CA ILE A 45 17.03 -15.77 -15.47
C ILE A 45 17.10 -15.60 -13.96
N VAL A 46 17.31 -14.36 -13.53
CA VAL A 46 17.29 -13.96 -12.12
C VAL A 46 16.20 -12.91 -11.91
N ALA A 47 15.37 -13.16 -10.91
CA ALA A 47 14.29 -12.29 -10.50
C ALA A 47 14.27 -12.13 -8.98
N GLY A 48 13.72 -11.03 -8.48
CA GLY A 48 13.27 -10.95 -7.09
C GLY A 48 11.75 -10.83 -7.03
N GLN A 49 11.17 -11.40 -5.98
CA GLN A 49 9.77 -11.19 -5.60
C GLN A 49 9.72 -10.20 -4.44
N THR A 50 10.31 -9.02 -4.66
CA THR A 50 10.28 -7.93 -3.69
C THR A 50 9.15 -6.96 -3.99
N SER A 51 8.78 -6.12 -3.04
CA SER A 51 7.79 -5.06 -3.29
C SER A 51 8.38 -3.76 -3.84
N VAL A 52 9.71 -3.60 -3.80
CA VAL A 52 10.42 -2.39 -4.24
C VAL A 52 11.57 -2.79 -5.15
N LYS A 53 11.58 -2.25 -6.37
CA LYS A 53 12.52 -2.67 -7.41
C LYS A 53 13.86 -1.96 -7.38
N HIS A 54 13.93 -0.71 -6.92
CA HIS A 54 15.19 0.03 -6.82
C HIS A 54 16.32 -0.72 -6.08
N PRO A 55 16.14 -1.15 -4.81
CA PRO A 55 17.20 -1.87 -4.09
C PRO A 55 17.48 -3.25 -4.72
N GLU A 56 16.47 -3.87 -5.32
CA GLU A 56 16.60 -5.15 -6.02
C GLU A 56 17.50 -5.03 -7.25
N ILE A 57 17.16 -4.13 -8.17
CA ILE A 57 17.91 -3.88 -9.39
C ILE A 57 19.33 -3.44 -9.06
N SER A 58 19.52 -2.51 -8.12
CA SER A 58 20.85 -2.06 -7.70
C SER A 58 21.70 -3.21 -7.15
N THR A 59 21.09 -4.11 -6.38
CA THR A 59 21.76 -5.31 -5.86
C THR A 59 22.14 -6.27 -6.98
N PHE A 60 21.22 -6.51 -7.92
CA PHE A 60 21.43 -7.41 -9.05
C PHE A 60 22.51 -6.91 -9.99
N GLU A 61 22.52 -5.62 -10.34
CA GLU A 61 23.55 -5.02 -11.17
C GLU A 61 24.96 -5.13 -10.56
N LYS A 62 25.03 -5.05 -9.23
CA LYS A 62 26.31 -5.12 -8.49
C LYS A 62 26.88 -6.53 -8.38
N HIS A 63 26.03 -7.54 -8.24
CA HIS A 63 26.45 -8.88 -7.80
C HIS A 63 26.19 -10.00 -8.81
N LEU A 64 25.34 -9.79 -9.82
CA LEU A 64 25.09 -10.78 -10.87
C LEU A 64 26.10 -10.63 -12.01
N PRO A 65 26.53 -11.73 -12.63
CA PRO A 65 27.44 -11.68 -13.75
C PRO A 65 26.74 -11.08 -14.99
N ALA A 66 27.51 -10.59 -15.96
CA ALA A 66 26.99 -9.83 -17.10
C ALA A 66 26.10 -10.66 -18.05
N ASP A 67 26.29 -11.97 -18.05
CA ASP A 67 25.59 -12.99 -18.82
C ASP A 67 24.31 -13.51 -18.12
N ALA A 68 24.02 -13.06 -16.90
CA ALA A 68 22.73 -13.33 -16.26
C ALA A 68 21.65 -12.38 -16.78
N ASN A 69 20.48 -12.96 -17.10
CA ASN A 69 19.28 -12.24 -17.51
C ASN A 69 18.53 -11.73 -16.27
N ILE A 70 18.27 -10.43 -16.16
CA ILE A 70 17.52 -9.82 -15.06
C ILE A 70 16.12 -9.48 -15.54
N ILE A 71 15.13 -10.22 -15.05
CA ILE A 71 13.70 -9.98 -15.30
C ILE A 71 13.02 -9.97 -13.94
N THR A 72 12.59 -8.80 -13.49
CA THR A 72 11.97 -8.66 -12.16
C THR A 72 10.45 -8.68 -12.27
N PHE A 73 9.81 -9.07 -11.18
CA PHE A 73 8.36 -9.03 -11.09
C PHE A 73 7.88 -8.59 -9.70
N HIS A 74 6.59 -8.32 -9.60
CA HIS A 74 5.90 -8.09 -8.33
C HIS A 74 4.50 -8.65 -8.44
N ALA A 75 4.23 -9.76 -7.76
CA ALA A 75 2.86 -10.23 -7.60
C ALA A 75 2.10 -9.25 -6.69
N MET A 76 1.02 -8.65 -7.17
CA MET A 76 0.26 -7.59 -6.47
C MET A 76 -0.76 -8.16 -5.47
N HIS A 77 -0.43 -9.31 -4.90
CA HIS A 77 -1.25 -10.05 -3.95
C HIS A 77 -0.37 -10.73 -2.88
N GLY A 78 -1.00 -11.04 -1.73
CA GLY A 78 -0.33 -11.75 -0.66
C GLY A 78 -0.19 -13.26 -0.94
N PRO A 79 0.61 -13.98 -0.14
CA PRO A 79 0.87 -15.42 -0.30
C PRO A 79 -0.37 -16.32 -0.10
N GLY A 80 -1.47 -15.80 0.43
CA GLY A 80 -2.72 -16.54 0.61
C GLY A 80 -3.59 -16.68 -0.65
N PHE A 81 -3.19 -16.07 -1.77
CA PHE A 81 -3.94 -16.09 -3.02
C PHE A 81 -3.25 -16.95 -4.07
N GLN A 82 -4.05 -17.69 -4.85
CA GLN A 82 -3.56 -18.34 -6.05
C GLN A 82 -3.26 -17.30 -7.13
N PRO A 83 -2.24 -17.49 -7.98
CA PRO A 83 -1.85 -16.50 -9.00
C PRO A 83 -2.92 -16.24 -10.09
N GLU A 84 -3.83 -17.19 -10.32
CA GLU A 84 -4.83 -17.11 -11.38
C GLU A 84 -5.73 -15.87 -11.22
N GLY A 85 -5.79 -15.05 -12.27
CA GLY A 85 -6.54 -13.79 -12.31
C GLY A 85 -5.98 -12.68 -11.43
N GLN A 86 -4.88 -12.90 -10.71
CA GLN A 86 -4.23 -11.88 -9.90
C GLN A 86 -3.23 -11.08 -10.74
N LYS A 87 -3.14 -9.79 -10.45
CA LYS A 87 -2.20 -8.89 -11.14
C LYS A 87 -0.76 -9.22 -10.77
N LEU A 88 0.09 -9.23 -11.79
CA LEU A 88 1.54 -9.37 -11.65
C LEU A 88 2.23 -8.34 -12.53
N ILE A 89 3.05 -7.48 -11.92
CA ILE A 89 3.92 -6.58 -12.68
C ILE A 89 5.12 -7.38 -13.17
N LEU A 90 5.46 -7.27 -14.46
CA LEU A 90 6.66 -7.86 -15.05
C LEU A 90 7.50 -6.76 -15.70
N ILE A 91 8.80 -6.71 -15.37
CA ILE A 91 9.73 -5.70 -15.88
C ILE A 91 10.96 -6.39 -16.44
N ASN A 92 11.21 -6.16 -17.74
CA ASN A 92 12.42 -6.61 -18.39
C ASN A 92 13.54 -5.58 -18.18
N HIS A 93 14.45 -5.84 -17.24
CA HIS A 93 15.57 -4.93 -16.94
C HIS A 93 16.77 -5.16 -17.85
N ARG A 94 17.24 -6.41 -17.92
CA ARG A 94 18.44 -6.80 -18.69
C ARG A 94 18.32 -8.24 -19.17
N SER A 95 17.65 -8.48 -20.29
CA SER A 95 17.60 -9.81 -20.90
C SER A 95 17.54 -9.79 -22.42
N ASP A 96 17.81 -10.93 -23.06
CA ASP A 96 17.40 -11.14 -24.44
C ASP A 96 15.89 -11.45 -24.55
N LYS A 97 15.37 -11.43 -25.79
CA LYS A 97 13.95 -11.69 -26.08
C LYS A 97 13.51 -13.11 -25.72
N ALA A 98 14.39 -14.09 -25.86
CA ALA A 98 14.04 -15.49 -25.60
C ALA A 98 13.93 -15.75 -24.09
N ALA A 99 14.81 -15.17 -23.28
CA ALA A 99 14.73 -15.19 -21.82
C ALA A 99 13.46 -14.50 -21.32
N TYR A 100 13.15 -13.33 -21.88
CA TYR A 100 11.91 -12.62 -21.55
C TYR A 100 10.67 -13.47 -21.86
N GLN A 101 10.60 -14.03 -23.07
CA GLN A 101 9.47 -14.87 -23.47
C GLN A 101 9.29 -16.07 -22.54
N ARG A 102 10.38 -16.75 -22.11
CA ARG A 102 10.28 -17.85 -21.15
C ARG A 102 9.68 -17.43 -19.80
N MET A 103 10.03 -16.24 -19.29
CA MET A 103 9.45 -15.71 -18.05
C MET A 103 7.98 -15.33 -18.24
N LEU A 104 7.64 -14.73 -19.38
CA LEU A 104 6.27 -14.38 -19.74
C LEU A 104 5.38 -15.62 -19.89
N ASP A 105 5.87 -16.66 -20.56
CA ASP A 105 5.17 -17.93 -20.75
C ASP A 105 4.90 -18.62 -19.41
N LEU A 106 5.86 -18.55 -18.46
CA LEU A 106 5.69 -19.08 -17.10
C LEU A 106 4.51 -18.42 -16.38
N PHE A 107 4.48 -17.09 -16.34
CA PHE A 107 3.41 -16.37 -15.64
C PHE A 107 2.06 -16.48 -16.36
N THR A 108 2.08 -16.60 -17.69
CA THR A 108 0.88 -16.88 -18.49
C THR A 108 0.33 -18.26 -18.17
N ALA A 109 1.20 -19.27 -18.03
CA ALA A 109 0.79 -20.64 -17.72
C ALA A 109 0.17 -20.81 -16.34
N ILE A 110 0.54 -19.97 -15.35
CA ILE A 110 -0.10 -19.95 -14.03
C ILE A 110 -1.31 -19.03 -13.95
N GLY A 111 -1.71 -18.42 -15.07
CA GLY A 111 -2.94 -17.63 -15.19
C GLY A 111 -2.88 -16.22 -14.60
N SER A 112 -1.69 -15.67 -14.37
CA SER A 112 -1.56 -14.29 -13.85
C SER A 112 -2.03 -13.26 -14.87
N ASP A 113 -2.65 -12.18 -14.39
CA ASP A 113 -2.95 -10.98 -15.18
C ASP A 113 -1.69 -10.11 -15.25
N ILE A 114 -0.90 -10.31 -16.31
CA ILE A 114 0.43 -9.72 -16.45
C ILE A 114 0.31 -8.28 -16.92
N VAL A 115 0.93 -7.37 -16.16
CA VAL A 115 1.09 -5.96 -16.50
C VAL A 115 2.57 -5.71 -16.76
N GLU A 116 2.92 -5.58 -18.04
CA GLU A 116 4.29 -5.29 -18.46
C GLU A 116 4.62 -3.82 -18.19
N MET A 117 5.67 -3.56 -17.42
CA MET A 117 6.21 -2.23 -17.18
C MET A 117 7.62 -2.13 -17.75
N LYS A 118 7.93 -1.00 -18.39
CA LYS A 118 9.24 -0.79 -19.02
C LYS A 118 10.30 -0.34 -18.01
N ASP A 119 9.88 0.34 -16.96
CA ASP A 119 10.77 1.03 -16.04
C ASP A 119 10.43 0.70 -14.59
N PHE A 120 11.44 0.28 -13.84
CA PHE A 120 11.29 0.00 -12.42
C PHE A 120 11.13 1.29 -11.58
N HIS A 121 11.56 2.44 -12.11
CA HIS A 121 11.29 3.74 -11.49
C HIS A 121 9.79 4.07 -11.49
N GLU A 122 9.11 3.80 -12.60
CA GLU A 122 7.67 3.96 -12.72
C GLU A 122 6.93 3.04 -11.74
N HIS A 123 7.31 1.75 -11.70
CA HIS A 123 6.76 0.79 -10.74
C HIS A 123 6.87 1.31 -9.30
N ASP A 124 8.07 1.70 -8.86
CA ASP A 124 8.27 2.12 -7.47
C ASP A 124 7.56 3.43 -7.15
N LYS A 125 7.41 4.34 -8.12
CA LYS A 125 6.61 5.57 -7.94
C LYS A 125 5.13 5.24 -7.73
N ILE A 126 4.59 4.30 -8.49
CA ILE A 126 3.20 3.85 -8.35
C ILE A 126 3.03 3.11 -7.02
N VAL A 127 3.93 2.20 -6.67
CA VAL A 127 3.85 1.42 -5.43
C VAL A 127 4.02 2.29 -4.16
N ALA A 128 4.76 3.40 -4.25
CA ALA A 128 4.81 4.38 -3.17
C ALA A 128 3.39 4.93 -2.85
N ASP A 129 2.60 5.22 -3.88
CA ASP A 129 1.24 5.74 -3.73
C ASP A 129 0.27 4.62 -3.32
N THR A 130 0.23 3.56 -4.12
CA THR A 130 -0.79 2.52 -3.96
C THR A 130 -0.57 1.67 -2.72
N GLN A 131 0.68 1.46 -2.30
CA GLN A 131 0.99 0.60 -1.16
C GLN A 131 1.53 1.38 0.03
N ALA A 132 2.62 2.15 -0.10
CA ALA A 132 3.27 2.74 1.08
C ALA A 132 2.35 3.74 1.81
N VAL A 133 1.75 4.70 1.09
CA VAL A 133 0.81 5.66 1.70
C VAL A 133 -0.49 4.97 2.17
N THR A 134 -0.92 3.92 1.47
CA THR A 134 -2.05 3.06 1.89
C THR A 134 -1.80 2.40 3.24
N HIS A 135 -0.67 1.74 3.38
CA HIS A 135 -0.32 1.06 4.63
C HIS A 135 -0.16 2.05 5.77
N VAL A 136 0.57 3.16 5.57
CA VAL A 136 0.74 4.19 6.60
C VAL A 136 -0.61 4.73 7.08
N GLY A 137 -1.58 4.94 6.18
CA GLY A 137 -2.92 5.38 6.55
C GLY A 137 -3.61 4.41 7.52
N PHE A 138 -3.58 3.10 7.23
CA PHE A 138 -4.21 2.08 8.08
C PHE A 138 -3.39 1.76 9.33
N GLU A 139 -2.06 1.77 9.25
CA GLU A 139 -1.16 1.65 10.39
C GLU A 139 -1.39 2.78 11.40
N SER A 140 -1.59 4.01 10.91
CA SER A 140 -1.92 5.16 11.74
C SER A 140 -3.29 4.99 12.42
N MET A 141 -4.29 4.43 11.73
CA MET A 141 -5.59 4.11 12.36
C MET A 141 -5.43 3.08 13.49
N GLY A 142 -4.63 2.03 13.27
CA GLY A 142 -4.40 1.00 14.29
C GLY A 142 -3.67 1.54 15.51
N THR A 143 -2.62 2.33 15.31
CA THR A 143 -1.90 3.03 16.40
C THR A 143 -2.86 3.96 17.15
N ALA A 144 -3.70 4.71 16.45
CA ALA A 144 -4.67 5.63 17.06
C ALA A 144 -5.70 4.90 17.94
N TRP A 145 -6.32 3.82 17.43
CA TRP A 145 -7.28 3.04 18.22
C TRP A 145 -6.63 2.39 19.44
N LYS A 146 -5.40 1.90 19.30
CA LYS A 146 -4.63 1.38 20.43
C LYS A 146 -4.39 2.46 21.49
N ALA A 147 -3.97 3.66 21.08
CA ALA A 147 -3.71 4.78 21.98
C ALA A 147 -4.98 5.28 22.67
N ALA A 148 -6.10 5.31 21.95
CA ALA A 148 -7.41 5.67 22.48
C ALA A 148 -7.96 4.66 23.50
N GLY A 149 -7.42 3.43 23.54
CA GLY A 149 -7.73 2.44 24.57
C GLY A 149 -9.08 1.74 24.41
N PHE A 150 -9.65 1.73 23.20
CA PHE A 150 -10.89 1.03 22.89
C PHE A 150 -10.78 0.25 21.58
N PHE A 151 -11.65 -0.74 21.39
CA PHE A 151 -11.79 -1.39 20.10
C PHE A 151 -12.76 -0.61 19.21
N PRO A 152 -12.45 -0.37 17.93
CA PRO A 152 -13.26 0.50 17.09
C PRO A 152 -14.71 0.00 16.93
N TRP A 153 -14.95 -1.31 16.93
CA TRP A 153 -16.32 -1.87 16.87
C TRP A 153 -17.16 -1.65 18.13
N ASP A 154 -16.55 -1.20 19.24
CA ASP A 154 -17.23 -0.83 20.48
C ASP A 154 -17.57 0.68 20.56
N ASN A 155 -17.13 1.48 19.58
CA ASN A 155 -17.38 2.92 19.53
C ASN A 155 -18.32 3.27 18.36
N GLY A 156 -19.42 3.97 18.68
CA GLY A 156 -20.49 4.36 17.74
C GLY A 156 -20.00 5.14 16.51
N SER A 157 -18.90 5.89 16.62
CA SER A 157 -18.31 6.64 15.50
C SER A 157 -17.63 5.76 14.46
N TYR A 158 -17.39 4.48 14.75
CA TYR A 158 -16.84 3.51 13.79
C TYR A 158 -17.85 2.39 13.45
N VAL A 159 -19.13 2.65 13.67
CA VAL A 159 -20.22 1.76 13.28
C VAL A 159 -20.74 2.22 11.91
N GLY A 160 -20.36 1.53 10.83
CA GLY A 160 -20.83 1.88 9.49
C GLY A 160 -20.04 1.21 8.37
N GLY A 161 -20.55 1.26 7.15
CA GLY A 161 -19.95 0.56 6.01
C GLY A 161 -18.50 0.99 5.72
N ILE A 162 -18.22 2.31 5.74
CA ILE A 162 -16.85 2.82 5.52
C ILE A 162 -15.93 2.32 6.64
N ASP A 163 -16.38 2.41 7.88
CA ASP A 163 -15.61 2.03 9.05
C ASP A 163 -15.34 0.53 9.12
N ASN A 164 -16.29 -0.32 8.72
CA ASN A 164 -16.05 -1.76 8.62
C ASN A 164 -14.91 -2.07 7.64
N VAL A 165 -14.88 -1.40 6.48
CA VAL A 165 -13.78 -1.55 5.52
C VAL A 165 -12.46 -1.06 6.13
N LYS A 166 -12.47 0.08 6.84
CA LYS A 166 -11.27 0.60 7.53
C LYS A 166 -10.76 -0.41 8.56
N ILE A 167 -11.61 -0.87 9.47
CA ILE A 167 -11.29 -1.80 10.54
C ILE A 167 -10.74 -3.12 9.99
N LEU A 168 -11.46 -3.75 9.05
CA LEU A 168 -11.05 -5.04 8.47
C LEU A 168 -9.71 -4.92 7.73
N THR A 169 -9.49 -3.82 7.02
CA THR A 169 -8.24 -3.59 6.29
C THR A 169 -7.08 -3.33 7.25
N THR A 170 -7.29 -2.56 8.31
CA THR A 170 -6.30 -2.33 9.37
C THR A 170 -5.93 -3.64 10.06
N LEU A 171 -6.92 -4.43 10.51
CA LEU A 171 -6.68 -5.74 11.14
C LEU A 171 -5.91 -6.68 10.20
N ARG A 172 -6.28 -6.69 8.91
CA ARG A 172 -5.55 -7.44 7.90
C ARG A 172 -4.09 -7.00 7.84
N ILE A 173 -3.80 -5.70 7.78
CA ILE A 173 -2.41 -5.20 7.73
C ILE A 173 -1.62 -5.66 8.95
N PHE A 174 -2.15 -5.46 10.16
CA PHE A 174 -1.49 -5.88 11.41
C PHE A 174 -1.37 -7.41 11.59
N SER A 175 -2.09 -8.22 10.79
CA SER A 175 -1.93 -9.68 10.77
C SER A 175 -0.71 -10.18 9.97
N TYR A 176 -0.07 -9.31 9.18
CA TYR A 176 1.13 -9.63 8.41
C TYR A 176 2.42 -9.22 9.16
N LYS A 177 3.57 -9.54 8.55
CA LYS A 177 4.88 -9.29 9.17
C LYS A 177 5.33 -7.84 8.95
N ALA A 178 5.71 -7.17 10.04
CA ALA A 178 6.17 -5.78 10.04
C ALA A 178 7.28 -5.48 9.00
N HIS A 179 8.22 -6.42 8.80
CA HIS A 179 9.35 -6.22 7.88
C HIS A 179 8.92 -6.02 6.42
N VAL A 180 7.74 -6.52 6.01
CA VAL A 180 7.20 -6.34 4.65
C VAL A 180 6.83 -4.87 4.44
N TYR A 181 6.09 -4.30 5.38
CA TYR A 181 5.64 -2.90 5.32
C TYR A 181 6.80 -1.93 5.54
N ALA A 182 7.69 -2.23 6.48
CA ALA A 182 8.88 -1.44 6.73
C ALA A 182 9.80 -1.39 5.50
N GLY A 183 10.08 -2.54 4.88
CA GLY A 183 10.88 -2.62 3.66
C GLY A 183 10.28 -1.81 2.52
N LEU A 184 8.96 -1.91 2.33
CA LEU A 184 8.22 -1.14 1.34
C LEU A 184 8.33 0.37 1.55
N ALA A 185 8.06 0.86 2.77
CA ALA A 185 7.99 2.28 3.06
C ALA A 185 9.36 2.95 3.15
N ILE A 186 10.38 2.24 3.68
CA ILE A 186 11.71 2.81 3.94
C ILE A 186 12.64 2.69 2.74
N LEU A 187 12.58 1.58 1.98
CA LEU A 187 13.50 1.31 0.88
C LEU A 187 13.00 1.85 -0.47
N ASN A 188 11.73 2.26 -0.57
CA ASN A 188 11.22 2.92 -1.75
C ASN A 188 11.60 4.42 -1.75
N PRO A 189 12.37 4.90 -2.74
CA PRO A 189 12.88 6.27 -2.75
C PRO A 189 11.77 7.33 -2.87
N TYR A 190 10.61 6.98 -3.43
CA TYR A 190 9.48 7.90 -3.60
C TYR A 190 8.53 7.89 -2.41
N ALA A 191 8.50 6.81 -1.62
CA ALA A 191 7.58 6.66 -0.50
C ALA A 191 7.77 7.75 0.57
N ARG A 192 9.02 8.12 0.89
CA ARG A 192 9.30 9.16 1.89
C ARG A 192 8.62 10.49 1.56
N GLN A 193 8.69 10.94 0.31
CA GLN A 193 8.08 12.20 -0.10
C GLN A 193 6.54 12.12 -0.03
N GLN A 194 5.96 11.00 -0.48
CA GLN A 194 4.51 10.85 -0.50
C GLN A 194 3.92 10.68 0.90
N VAL A 195 4.57 9.89 1.77
CA VAL A 195 4.19 9.75 3.19
C VAL A 195 4.32 11.08 3.93
N LYS A 196 5.37 11.86 3.65
CA LYS A 196 5.51 13.21 4.19
C LYS A 196 4.36 14.11 3.74
N ARG A 197 4.01 14.09 2.45
CA ARG A 197 2.89 14.89 1.93
C ARG A 197 1.56 14.45 2.53
N TYR A 198 1.34 13.15 2.72
CA TYR A 198 0.16 12.64 3.43
C TYR A 198 0.06 13.20 4.85
N ALA A 199 1.16 13.17 5.62
CA ALA A 199 1.19 13.72 6.98
C ALA A 199 1.05 15.25 7.03
N GLU A 200 1.54 15.97 6.03
CA GLU A 200 1.32 17.42 5.90
C GLU A 200 -0.15 17.73 5.58
N SER A 201 -0.76 16.96 4.68
CA SER A 201 -2.18 17.11 4.30
C SER A 201 -3.10 16.84 5.47
N GLU A 202 -2.87 15.75 6.20
CA GLU A 202 -3.60 15.44 7.44
C GLU A 202 -3.44 16.58 8.46
N SER A 203 -2.20 17.01 8.73
CA SER A 203 -1.94 18.07 9.71
C SER A 203 -2.58 19.41 9.34
N GLU A 204 -2.57 19.77 8.06
CA GLU A 204 -3.17 21.01 7.56
C GLU A 204 -4.71 20.95 7.67
N LEU A 205 -5.33 19.83 7.34
CA LEU A 205 -6.78 19.63 7.51
C LEU A 205 -7.17 19.66 9.00
N PHE A 206 -6.43 18.96 9.85
CA PHE A 206 -6.72 18.91 11.29
C PHE A 206 -6.60 20.29 11.96
N LYS A 207 -5.65 21.13 11.51
CA LYS A 207 -5.57 22.54 11.96
C LYS A 207 -6.82 23.34 11.61
N LEU A 208 -7.31 23.20 10.37
CA LEU A 208 -8.54 23.87 9.93
C LEU A 208 -9.75 23.40 10.74
N MET A 209 -9.81 22.11 11.10
CA MET A 209 -10.84 21.56 12.00
C MET A 209 -10.79 22.20 13.39
N ILE A 210 -9.60 22.32 13.99
CA ILE A 210 -9.44 22.93 15.32
C ILE A 210 -9.81 24.41 15.31
N MET A 211 -9.42 25.13 14.25
CA MET A 211 -9.69 26.55 14.09
C MET A 211 -11.12 26.85 13.61
N GLU A 212 -11.90 25.81 13.28
CA GLU A 212 -13.26 25.93 12.74
C GLU A 212 -13.30 26.82 11.48
N GLU A 213 -12.25 26.75 10.65
CA GLU A 213 -12.09 27.52 9.41
C GLU A 213 -12.88 26.88 8.25
N GLU A 214 -14.20 26.82 8.42
CA GLU A 214 -15.12 26.05 7.58
C GLU A 214 -14.94 26.31 6.09
N LYS A 215 -14.92 27.60 5.68
CA LYS A 215 -14.81 27.96 4.27
C LYS A 215 -13.51 27.40 3.65
N GLN A 216 -12.38 27.57 4.35
CA GLN A 216 -11.09 27.10 3.85
C GLN A 216 -11.04 25.57 3.80
N PHE A 217 -11.62 24.89 4.79
CA PHE A 217 -11.72 23.44 4.85
C PHE A 217 -12.53 22.89 3.67
N ARG A 218 -13.73 23.43 3.43
CA ARG A 218 -14.60 23.07 2.30
C ARG A 218 -13.91 23.31 0.96
N ASP A 219 -13.40 24.53 0.73
CA ASP A 219 -12.74 24.91 -0.53
C ASP A 219 -11.55 23.98 -0.86
N ARG A 220 -10.86 23.50 0.16
CA ARG A 220 -9.76 22.54 0.01
C ARG A 220 -10.25 21.15 -0.39
N LEU A 221 -11.25 20.61 0.32
CA LEU A 221 -11.80 19.28 0.03
C LEU A 221 -12.49 19.21 -1.34
N TYR A 222 -13.25 20.23 -1.72
CA TYR A 222 -13.94 20.26 -3.02
C TYR A 222 -12.95 20.37 -4.20
N ARG A 223 -11.85 21.13 -4.06
CA ARG A 223 -10.78 21.13 -5.08
C ARG A 223 -10.14 19.76 -5.24
N ALA A 224 -9.85 19.09 -4.12
CA ALA A 224 -9.29 17.75 -4.16
C ALA A 224 -10.27 16.73 -4.77
N ARG A 225 -11.56 16.86 -4.42
CA ARG A 225 -12.66 16.08 -5.00
C ARG A 225 -12.72 16.23 -6.52
N GLU A 226 -12.76 17.47 -7.00
CA GLU A 226 -12.82 17.78 -8.42
C GLU A 226 -11.60 17.17 -9.13
N PHE A 227 -10.40 17.34 -8.60
CA PHE A 227 -9.21 16.76 -9.21
C PHE A 227 -9.24 15.22 -9.26
N VAL A 228 -9.56 14.54 -8.16
CA VAL A 228 -9.51 13.07 -8.09
C VAL A 228 -10.68 12.42 -8.82
N PHE A 229 -11.88 12.99 -8.71
CA PHE A 229 -13.15 12.40 -9.14
C PHE A 229 -13.83 13.15 -10.29
N HIS A 230 -13.13 14.02 -11.04
CA HIS A 230 -13.69 14.76 -12.19
C HIS A 230 -14.35 13.86 -13.24
N GLU A 231 -13.80 12.66 -13.47
CA GLU A 231 -14.38 11.74 -14.44
C GLU A 231 -15.56 10.97 -13.87
N SER A 232 -16.68 11.01 -14.58
CA SER A 232 -17.84 10.16 -14.32
C SER A 232 -17.53 8.70 -14.68
N ARG A 233 -16.82 8.02 -13.79
CA ARG A 233 -16.53 6.58 -13.88
C ARG A 233 -17.63 5.79 -13.13
N LYS A 234 -17.96 4.59 -13.61
CA LYS A 234 -18.77 3.62 -12.85
C LYS A 234 -18.07 3.38 -11.50
N PRO A 235 -18.81 3.36 -10.37
CA PRO A 235 -18.21 3.11 -9.06
C PRO A 235 -17.36 1.83 -9.06
N ILE A 236 -16.16 1.90 -8.49
CA ILE A 236 -15.14 0.84 -8.62
C ILE A 236 -15.57 -0.46 -7.94
N MET A 237 -16.36 -0.39 -6.86
CA MET A 237 -16.79 -1.58 -6.11
C MET A 237 -17.96 -1.36 -5.15
N LEU A 238 -18.00 -0.24 -4.42
CA LEU A 238 -18.84 -0.11 -3.22
C LEU A 238 -20.08 0.73 -3.50
N ASN A 239 -21.23 0.22 -3.07
CA ASN A 239 -22.52 0.92 -3.09
C ASN A 239 -23.25 0.68 -1.76
N ASP A 240 -24.35 1.40 -1.52
CA ASP A 240 -25.11 1.30 -0.27
C ASP A 240 -25.50 -0.13 0.11
N SER A 241 -25.85 -0.99 -0.87
CA SER A 241 -26.21 -2.37 -0.58
C SER A 241 -25.03 -3.19 -0.06
N VAL A 242 -23.85 -3.07 -0.70
CA VAL A 242 -22.63 -3.77 -0.27
C VAL A 242 -22.14 -3.23 1.08
N MET A 243 -22.26 -1.92 1.30
CA MET A 243 -21.82 -1.25 2.54
C MET A 243 -22.69 -1.60 3.74
N LYS A 244 -23.97 -1.99 3.53
CA LYS A 244 -24.90 -2.40 4.58
C LYS A 244 -24.84 -3.90 4.92
N GLU A 245 -24.31 -4.73 4.02
CA GLU A 245 -24.30 -6.19 4.18
C GLU A 245 -23.28 -6.67 5.23
N PHE A 246 -22.22 -5.89 5.47
CA PHE A 246 -21.17 -6.22 6.43
C PHE A 246 -21.18 -5.21 7.57
N SER A 247 -21.64 -5.63 8.76
CA SER A 247 -21.51 -4.87 10.02
C SER A 247 -20.71 -5.65 11.04
N LEU A 248 -19.64 -5.06 11.59
CA LEU A 248 -18.90 -5.62 12.72
C LEU A 248 -19.58 -5.31 14.07
N SER A 249 -20.40 -4.27 14.14
CA SER A 249 -21.14 -3.91 15.35
C SER A 249 -22.49 -4.63 15.39
N GLN A 250 -22.82 -5.12 16.59
CA GLN A 250 -24.14 -5.71 16.90
C GLN A 250 -25.19 -4.63 17.26
N LYS A 251 -24.81 -3.35 17.27
CA LYS A 251 -25.65 -2.23 17.73
C LYS A 251 -25.72 -1.09 16.69
N PRO A 252 -26.40 -1.29 15.56
CA PRO A 252 -26.53 -0.27 14.52
C PRO A 252 -27.27 1.01 14.99
N ALA A 253 -28.07 0.92 16.06
CA ALA A 253 -28.78 2.07 16.64
C ALA A 253 -27.87 3.08 17.39
N GLU A 254 -26.60 2.72 17.64
CA GLU A 254 -25.62 3.58 18.32
C GLU A 254 -24.66 4.27 17.32
N GLN A 255 -24.93 4.18 16.00
CA GLN A 255 -24.11 4.82 14.97
C GLN A 255 -24.06 6.34 15.15
N LYS A 256 -22.85 6.88 15.14
CA LYS A 256 -22.57 8.31 15.15
C LYS A 256 -21.85 8.74 13.87
N PRO A 257 -21.99 9.99 13.44
CA PRO A 257 -21.18 10.56 12.36
C PRO A 257 -19.67 10.43 12.64
N ASN A 258 -18.89 10.38 11.56
CA ASN A 258 -17.44 10.32 11.60
C ASN A 258 -16.84 11.43 10.71
N SER A 259 -15.81 12.12 11.20
CA SER A 259 -15.09 13.14 10.43
C SER A 259 -14.44 12.58 9.16
N HIS A 260 -14.16 11.27 9.17
CA HIS A 260 -13.40 10.54 8.16
C HIS A 260 -12.07 11.22 7.81
N LEU A 261 -11.42 11.88 8.77
CA LEU A 261 -10.16 12.63 8.58
C LEU A 261 -9.11 11.82 7.81
N SER A 262 -8.98 10.54 8.13
CA SER A 262 -8.10 9.59 7.42
C SER A 262 -8.29 9.48 5.90
N ILE A 263 -9.53 9.62 5.41
CA ILE A 263 -9.92 9.56 3.99
C ILE A 263 -9.79 10.96 3.37
N LEU A 264 -10.27 11.99 4.07
CA LEU A 264 -10.13 13.39 3.64
C LEU A 264 -8.66 13.74 3.38
N SER A 265 -7.78 13.36 4.30
CA SER A 265 -6.33 13.56 4.20
C SER A 265 -5.70 12.84 3.02
N MET A 266 -6.22 11.66 2.65
CA MET A 266 -5.71 10.92 1.50
C MET A 266 -6.07 11.62 0.19
N VAL A 267 -7.33 12.02 0.02
CA VAL A 267 -7.79 12.68 -1.20
C VAL A 267 -7.10 14.03 -1.37
N ASP A 268 -6.90 14.75 -0.27
CA ASP A 268 -6.09 15.98 -0.25
C ASP A 268 -4.63 15.72 -0.64
N ALA A 269 -4.00 14.67 -0.10
CA ALA A 269 -2.63 14.31 -0.45
C ALA A 269 -2.48 13.97 -1.94
N TRP A 270 -3.44 13.25 -2.54
CA TRP A 270 -3.45 12.96 -3.98
C TRP A 270 -3.48 14.23 -4.83
N TYR A 271 -4.32 15.20 -4.45
CA TYR A 271 -4.37 16.50 -5.10
C TYR A 271 -3.01 17.21 -5.05
N HIS A 272 -2.39 17.29 -3.87
CA HIS A 272 -1.09 17.96 -3.71
C HIS A 272 0.07 17.24 -4.41
N LEU A 273 -0.01 15.91 -4.55
CA LEU A 273 0.96 15.12 -5.29
C LEU A 273 0.74 15.15 -6.81
N GLY A 274 -0.40 15.69 -7.27
CA GLY A 274 -0.80 15.64 -8.68
C GLY A 274 -1.02 14.20 -9.17
N VAL A 275 -1.46 13.31 -8.28
CA VAL A 275 -1.65 11.88 -8.56
C VAL A 275 -3.15 11.60 -8.66
N ASN A 276 -3.59 11.12 -9.82
CA ASN A 276 -4.91 10.52 -9.92
C ASN A 276 -4.81 9.01 -9.59
N PRO A 277 -5.40 8.53 -8.48
CA PRO A 277 -5.24 7.16 -8.01
C PRO A 277 -5.81 6.11 -8.98
N TYR A 278 -6.70 6.52 -9.89
CA TYR A 278 -7.26 5.58 -10.85
C TYR A 278 -6.27 5.19 -11.95
N ASP A 279 -5.31 6.05 -12.28
CA ASP A 279 -4.26 5.73 -13.26
C ASP A 279 -3.32 4.65 -12.71
N ASN A 280 -3.19 4.59 -11.39
CA ASN A 280 -2.39 3.62 -10.66
C ASN A 280 -3.09 2.26 -10.48
N LEU A 281 -4.33 2.07 -10.95
CA LEU A 281 -5.06 0.79 -10.85
C LEU A 281 -4.37 -0.37 -11.60
N ILE A 282 -3.46 -0.06 -12.52
CA ILE A 282 -2.60 -1.05 -13.18
C ILE A 282 -1.74 -1.84 -12.19
N ALA A 283 -1.39 -1.23 -11.05
CA ALA A 283 -0.66 -1.85 -9.94
C ALA A 283 -1.51 -1.81 -8.66
N GLN A 284 -2.82 -2.06 -8.80
CA GLN A 284 -3.71 -2.13 -7.63
C GLN A 284 -3.38 -3.34 -6.76
N THR A 285 -3.52 -3.15 -5.45
CA THR A 285 -3.63 -4.21 -4.47
C THR A 285 -5.04 -4.20 -3.87
N PRO A 286 -5.50 -5.29 -3.24
CA PRO A 286 -6.81 -5.28 -2.60
C PRO A 286 -6.98 -4.16 -1.54
N PRO A 287 -6.01 -3.88 -0.64
CA PRO A 287 -6.11 -2.74 0.30
C PRO A 287 -6.23 -1.38 -0.40
N PHE A 288 -5.44 -1.14 -1.46
CA PHE A 288 -5.53 0.10 -2.23
C PHE A 288 -6.90 0.28 -2.86
N ARG A 289 -7.41 -0.77 -3.51
CA ARG A 289 -8.71 -0.74 -4.20
C ARG A 289 -9.87 -0.51 -3.23
N LEU A 290 -9.80 -1.09 -2.02
CA LEU A 290 -10.78 -0.83 -0.96
C LEU A 290 -10.70 0.61 -0.45
N ARG A 291 -9.47 1.12 -0.22
CA ARG A 291 -9.25 2.51 0.23
C ARG A 291 -9.74 3.54 -0.79
N LEU A 292 -9.47 3.32 -2.07
CA LEU A 292 -9.99 4.16 -3.16
C LEU A 292 -11.52 4.04 -3.25
N GLY A 293 -12.07 2.83 -3.07
CA GLY A 293 -13.52 2.61 -3.09
C GLY A 293 -14.27 3.37 -2.00
N ILE A 294 -13.77 3.38 -0.75
CA ILE A 294 -14.41 4.15 0.34
C ILE A 294 -14.23 5.66 0.16
N ALA A 295 -13.13 6.10 -0.45
CA ALA A 295 -12.93 7.51 -0.78
C ALA A 295 -13.88 7.98 -1.89
N GLU A 296 -14.02 7.18 -2.95
CA GLU A 296 -15.00 7.43 -4.01
C GLU A 296 -16.42 7.48 -3.43
N TYR A 297 -16.76 6.53 -2.56
CA TYR A 297 -18.08 6.47 -1.92
C TYR A 297 -18.36 7.70 -1.05
N LEU A 298 -17.40 8.14 -0.23
CA LEU A 298 -17.51 9.34 0.59
C LEU A 298 -17.66 10.60 -0.29
N PHE A 299 -16.75 10.81 -1.23
CA PHE A 299 -16.68 12.05 -2.00
C PHE A 299 -17.72 12.16 -3.13
N LYS A 300 -18.35 11.06 -3.55
CA LYS A 300 -19.47 11.10 -4.52
C LYS A 300 -20.85 11.14 -3.86
N ASN A 301 -20.93 11.01 -2.54
CA ASN A 301 -22.17 11.16 -1.78
C ASN A 301 -22.18 12.53 -1.09
N GLU A 302 -22.96 13.49 -1.62
CA GLU A 302 -23.01 14.85 -1.10
C GLU A 302 -23.43 14.90 0.37
N ASP A 303 -24.48 14.15 0.74
CA ASP A 303 -25.02 14.16 2.10
C ASP A 303 -23.99 13.61 3.11
N LEU A 304 -23.29 12.53 2.73
CA LEU A 304 -22.27 11.92 3.59
C LEU A 304 -21.00 12.78 3.69
N LEU A 305 -20.58 13.41 2.59
CA LEU A 305 -19.46 14.34 2.60
C LEU A 305 -19.78 15.56 3.48
N GLU A 306 -21.00 16.09 3.38
CA GLU A 306 -21.48 17.20 4.20
C GLU A 306 -21.51 16.83 5.68
N GLU A 307 -22.08 15.68 6.03
CA GLU A 307 -22.09 15.15 7.40
C GLU A 307 -20.65 15.01 7.95
N SER A 308 -19.73 14.50 7.14
CA SER A 308 -18.32 14.33 7.53
C SER A 308 -17.63 15.67 7.78
N ILE A 309 -17.91 16.69 6.95
CA ILE A 309 -17.36 18.04 7.09
C ILE A 309 -17.87 18.70 8.37
N GLU A 310 -19.19 18.68 8.59
CA GLU A 310 -19.81 19.23 9.81
C GLU A 310 -19.30 18.52 11.07
N THR A 311 -19.16 17.20 11.01
CA THR A 311 -18.60 16.40 12.11
C THR A 311 -17.15 16.77 12.38
N ALA A 312 -16.33 16.89 11.33
CA ALA A 312 -14.93 17.26 11.44
C ALA A 312 -14.75 18.67 12.07
N LEU A 313 -15.61 19.61 11.68
CA LEU A 313 -15.54 20.99 12.12
C LEU A 313 -16.17 21.23 13.49
N TYR A 314 -17.19 20.48 13.91
CA TYR A 314 -17.99 20.86 15.08
C TYR A 314 -18.22 19.75 16.11
N ASP A 315 -18.06 18.47 15.77
CA ASP A 315 -18.26 17.38 16.72
C ASP A 315 -17.02 17.11 17.58
N LYS A 316 -17.06 17.61 18.82
CA LYS A 316 -15.97 17.42 19.80
C LYS A 316 -15.82 15.99 20.28
N THR A 317 -16.81 15.11 20.08
CA THR A 317 -16.78 13.74 20.56
C THR A 317 -15.81 12.88 19.76
N ILE A 318 -15.64 13.14 18.45
CA ILE A 318 -14.68 12.44 17.60
C ILE A 318 -13.32 13.16 17.48
N ARG A 319 -13.26 14.47 17.77
CA ARG A 319 -11.99 15.23 17.72
C ARG A 319 -10.89 14.63 18.61
N GLY A 320 -11.25 13.97 19.71
CA GLY A 320 -10.29 13.23 20.54
C GLY A 320 -9.63 12.09 19.77
N ASP A 321 -10.42 11.32 19.03
CA ASP A 321 -9.93 10.23 18.19
C ASP A 321 -9.14 10.76 16.98
N ASP A 322 -9.56 11.90 16.40
CA ASP A 322 -8.81 12.56 15.33
C ASP A 322 -7.44 13.08 15.80
N LEU A 323 -7.30 13.48 17.08
CA LEU A 323 -6.02 13.85 17.67
C LEU A 323 -5.07 12.64 17.81
N GLU A 324 -5.60 11.48 18.21
CA GLU A 324 -4.83 10.24 18.26
C GLU A 324 -4.37 9.83 16.86
N PHE A 325 -5.26 9.96 15.86
CA PHE A 325 -4.92 9.74 14.47
C PHE A 325 -3.84 10.70 13.96
N HIS A 326 -3.99 12.00 14.24
CA HIS A 326 -2.98 13.02 13.91
C HIS A 326 -1.60 12.65 14.47
N SER A 327 -1.55 12.27 15.75
CA SER A 327 -0.32 11.90 16.44
C SER A 327 0.32 10.66 15.80
N ALA A 328 -0.48 9.62 15.53
CA ALA A 328 -0.02 8.40 14.88
C ALA A 328 0.55 8.65 13.47
N VAL A 329 -0.12 9.48 12.65
CA VAL A 329 0.37 9.83 11.30
C VAL A 329 1.74 10.51 11.36
N ARG A 330 1.94 11.40 12.34
CA ARG A 330 3.23 12.10 12.55
C ARG A 330 4.33 11.15 13.01
N GLU A 331 4.01 10.18 13.86
CA GLU A 331 4.95 9.14 14.32
C GLU A 331 5.42 8.27 13.15
N TRP A 332 4.49 7.68 12.39
CA TRP A 332 4.81 6.85 11.24
C TRP A 332 5.61 7.61 10.18
N SER A 333 5.20 8.84 9.87
CA SER A 333 5.92 9.70 8.92
C SER A 333 7.36 9.97 9.37
N SER A 334 7.58 10.16 10.67
CA SER A 334 8.92 10.39 11.23
C SER A 334 9.79 9.13 11.17
N ILE A 335 9.27 7.98 11.59
CA ILE A 335 9.96 6.67 11.53
C ILE A 335 10.43 6.39 10.10
N ILE A 336 9.54 6.55 9.12
CA ILE A 336 9.83 6.34 7.70
C ILE A 336 10.83 7.38 7.18
N GLY A 337 10.66 8.65 7.58
CA GLY A 337 11.54 9.75 7.19
C GLY A 337 13.00 9.55 7.65
N TYR A 338 13.20 9.01 8.85
CA TYR A 338 14.52 8.64 9.37
C TYR A 338 15.07 7.35 8.78
N GLY A 339 14.22 6.53 8.15
CA GLY A 339 14.59 5.21 7.65
C GLY A 339 14.90 4.22 8.77
N ASP A 340 14.23 4.35 9.93
CA ASP A 340 14.46 3.51 11.10
C ASP A 340 13.69 2.18 10.98
N MET A 341 14.37 1.17 10.41
CA MET A 341 13.80 -0.15 10.17
C MET A 341 13.41 -0.88 11.47
N GLU A 342 14.24 -0.78 12.52
CA GLU A 342 13.98 -1.46 13.79
C GLU A 342 12.94 -0.70 14.63
N GLY A 343 12.95 0.64 14.58
CA GLY A 343 11.88 1.46 15.14
C GLY A 343 10.53 1.15 14.50
N TYR A 344 10.48 1.00 13.18
CA TYR A 344 9.26 0.58 12.48
C TYR A 344 8.76 -0.78 12.99
N LYS A 345 9.63 -1.80 13.00
CA LYS A 345 9.27 -3.15 13.44
C LYS A 345 8.79 -3.15 14.90
N THR A 346 9.45 -2.40 15.76
CA THR A 346 9.08 -2.30 17.18
C THR A 346 7.73 -1.62 17.34
N HIS A 347 7.51 -0.49 16.66
CA HIS A 347 6.25 0.25 16.74
C HIS A 347 5.07 -0.53 16.15
N PHE A 348 5.27 -1.22 15.01
CA PHE A 348 4.23 -2.05 14.38
C PHE A 348 3.76 -3.21 15.26
N ASN A 349 4.70 -3.89 15.95
CA ASN A 349 4.39 -5.09 16.73
C ASN A 349 3.93 -4.80 18.16
N ALA A 350 4.10 -3.56 18.63
CA ALA A 350 3.72 -3.14 19.97
C ALA A 350 2.21 -2.98 20.06
#